data_AF-A0A9J6BX95-F1
#
_entry.id   AF-A0A9J6BX95-F1
#
_cell.length_a   1.000
_cell.length_b   1.000
_cell.length_c   1.000
_cell.angle_alpha   90.00
_cell.angle_beta   90.00
_cell.angle_gamma   90.00
#
_symmetry.space_group_name_H-M   'P 1'
#
loop_
_entity.id
_entity.type
_entity.pdbx_description
1 polymer ?
#
loop_
_entity_poly.entity_id
_entity_poly.type
_entity_poly.pdbx_seq_one_letter_code
_entity_poly.pdbx_strand_id
1 'polypeptide(L)'
;MKDEPANICIDGFICNDKKLIAETFNNYFIDNVNNLTNKLPNVTYSEIPPKNCNLRSCVILPPTECEIITIIRQLKISSCGLDNIKVSHIKCIAISIAPILKHLIDRILDTGIYPNDFKIAAVTPINKSGDLKNIADYRPISVLSTFNKIIEKFLHERLSSILN
;
A
#
# COMPACT_ATOMS: atom_id res chain seq x y z
N MET A 1 10.04 -9.89 10.43
CA MET A 1 10.64 -9.38 9.17
C MET A 1 12.12 -9.69 9.23
N LYS A 2 12.75 -10.12 8.12
CA LYS A 2 14.15 -10.58 8.14
C LYS A 2 15.20 -9.46 8.01
N ASP A 3 14.77 -8.21 7.81
CA ASP A 3 15.66 -7.10 7.43
C ASP A 3 15.37 -5.80 8.20
N GLU A 4 14.81 -5.88 9.40
CA GLU A 4 14.66 -4.67 10.25
C GLU A 4 16.05 -4.19 10.72
N PRO A 5 16.35 -2.89 10.64
CA PRO A 5 17.63 -2.36 11.08
C PRO A 5 17.78 -2.55 12.59
N ALA A 6 18.72 -3.39 13.00
CA ALA A 6 19.01 -3.64 14.41
C ALA A 6 19.73 -2.44 15.08
N ASN A 7 20.52 -1.70 14.29
CA ASN A 7 21.23 -0.51 14.72
C ASN A 7 21.55 0.39 13.52
N ILE A 8 21.63 1.70 13.75
CA ILE A 8 22.04 2.70 12.75
C ILE A 8 22.99 3.72 13.36
N CYS A 9 23.79 4.37 12.52
CA CYS A 9 24.66 5.48 12.93
C CYS A 9 23.85 6.79 12.92
N ILE A 10 23.79 7.46 14.06
CA ILE A 10 23.18 8.78 14.23
C ILE A 10 24.25 9.69 14.84
N ASP A 11 24.60 10.77 14.13
CA ASP A 11 25.61 11.75 14.55
C ASP A 11 26.97 11.14 14.98
N GLY A 12 27.36 10.05 14.32
CA GLY A 12 28.62 9.33 14.61
C GLY A 12 28.52 8.28 15.71
N PHE A 13 27.36 8.11 16.36
CA PHE A 13 27.12 7.10 17.39
C PHE A 13 26.21 5.98 16.89
N ILE A 14 26.48 4.75 17.33
CA ILE A 14 25.63 3.60 17.03
C ILE A 14 24.42 3.63 17.96
N CYS A 15 23.24 3.84 17.39
CA CYS A 15 21.96 3.81 18.09
C CYS A 15 21.32 2.43 17.98
N ASN A 16 20.80 1.93 19.10
CA ASN A 16 20.06 0.65 19.21
C ASN A 16 18.60 0.86 19.69
N ASP A 17 18.19 2.09 20.00
CA ASP A 17 16.82 2.38 20.46
C ASP A 17 15.86 2.35 19.27
N LYS A 18 15.02 1.31 19.22
CA LYS A 18 14.05 1.10 18.14
C LYS A 18 13.14 2.30 17.89
N LYS A 19 12.73 3.02 18.95
CA LYS A 19 11.83 4.17 18.80
C LYS A 19 12.57 5.31 18.11
N LEU A 20 13.75 5.66 18.61
CA LEU A 20 14.60 6.70 18.03
C LEU A 20 14.95 6.36 16.58
N ILE A 21 15.34 5.10 16.31
CA ILE A 21 15.63 4.62 14.96
C ILE A 21 14.43 4.85 14.01
N ALA A 22 13.22 4.47 14.44
CA ALA A 22 12.02 4.66 13.64
C ALA A 22 11.71 6.13 13.37
N GLU A 23 11.86 7.00 14.37
CA GLU A 23 11.69 8.45 14.24
C GLU A 23 12.73 9.05 13.28
N THR A 24 13.99 8.62 13.36
CA THR A 24 15.05 9.07 12.45
C THR A 24 14.76 8.68 11.01
N PHE A 25 14.34 7.43 10.75
CA PHE A 25 13.92 7.00 9.42
C PHE A 25 12.73 7.79 8.89
N ASN A 26 11.71 8.01 9.73
CA ASN A 26 10.52 8.76 9.35
C ASN A 26 10.88 10.18 8.90
N ASN A 27 11.67 10.90 9.71
CA ASN A 27 12.09 12.26 9.39
C ASN A 27 12.93 12.29 8.10
N TYR A 28 13.92 11.39 7.97
CA TYR A 28 14.74 11.31 6.78
C TYR A 28 13.94 11.07 5.49
N PHE A 29 12.95 10.16 5.53
CA PHE A 29 12.11 9.89 4.35
C PHE A 29 11.19 11.07 4.01
N ILE A 30 10.63 11.76 5.00
CA ILE A 30 9.80 12.95 4.80
C ILE A 30 10.64 14.10 4.23
N ASP A 31 11.82 14.35 4.79
CA ASP A 31 12.70 15.44 4.38
C ASP A 31 13.18 15.26 2.94
N ASN A 32 13.46 14.04 2.50
CA ASN A 32 13.78 13.76 1.11
C ASN A 32 12.65 14.15 0.15
N VAL A 33 11.40 13.88 0.53
CA VAL A 33 10.22 14.27 -0.27
C VAL A 33 10.05 15.79 -0.26
N ASN A 34 10.20 16.45 0.89
CA ASN A 34 10.11 17.90 1.01
C ASN A 34 11.20 18.60 0.17
N ASN A 35 12.43 18.10 0.21
CA ASN A 35 13.54 18.64 -0.57
C ASN A 35 13.34 18.48 -2.08
N LEU A 36 12.63 17.43 -2.52
CA LEU A 36 12.26 17.24 -3.93
C LEU A 36 11.10 18.16 -4.33
N THR A 37 10.04 18.20 -3.52
CA THR A 37 8.84 19.01 -3.81
C THR A 37 9.12 20.50 -3.82
N ASN A 38 9.97 21.00 -2.92
CA ASN A 38 10.42 22.39 -2.88
C ASN A 38 11.20 22.83 -4.13
N LYS A 39 11.75 21.88 -4.91
CA LYS A 39 12.47 22.16 -6.17
C LYS A 39 11.55 22.14 -7.39
N LEU A 40 10.33 21.63 -7.27
CA LEU A 40 9.39 21.54 -8.37
C LEU A 40 8.70 22.91 -8.58
N PRO A 41 8.39 23.29 -9.83
CA PRO A 41 7.56 24.46 -10.08
C PRO A 41 6.17 24.25 -9.47
N ASN A 42 5.59 25.32 -8.90
CA ASN A 42 4.20 25.31 -8.45
C ASN A 42 3.27 25.24 -9.66
N VAL A 43 2.92 24.02 -10.07
CA VAL A 43 1.91 23.78 -11.09
C VAL A 43 0.56 23.68 -10.41
N THR A 44 -0.31 24.66 -10.68
CA THR A 44 -1.71 24.60 -10.26
C THR A 44 -2.44 23.73 -11.27
N TYR A 45 -2.73 22.47 -10.92
CA TYR A 45 -3.61 21.64 -11.74
C TYR A 45 -5.03 22.22 -11.67
N SER A 46 -5.48 22.81 -12.77
CA SER A 46 -6.88 23.18 -12.95
C SER A 46 -7.71 21.88 -13.02
N GLU A 47 -8.64 21.76 -12.07
CA GLU A 47 -9.69 20.74 -12.01
C GLU A 47 -9.21 19.31 -11.70
N ILE A 48 -9.10 19.02 -10.39
CA ILE A 48 -9.20 17.64 -9.92
C ILE A 48 -10.61 17.15 -10.34
N PRO A 49 -10.75 16.00 -11.02
CA PRO A 49 -12.06 15.45 -11.34
C PRO A 49 -12.92 15.37 -10.06
N PRO A 50 -14.24 15.56 -10.16
CA PRO A 50 -15.10 15.66 -8.99
C PRO A 50 -14.90 14.45 -8.06
N LYS A 51 -14.85 14.71 -6.74
CA LYS A 51 -14.56 13.70 -5.70
C LYS A 51 -15.49 12.46 -5.70
N ASN A 52 -16.56 12.49 -6.49
CA ASN A 52 -17.58 11.45 -6.63
C ASN A 52 -17.82 11.10 -8.11
N CYS A 53 -16.78 10.66 -8.81
CA CYS A 53 -16.96 10.05 -10.13
C CYS A 53 -17.44 8.61 -9.95
N ASN A 54 -18.60 8.29 -10.52
CA ASN A 54 -19.01 6.90 -10.65
C ASN A 54 -17.97 6.18 -11.55
N LEU A 55 -17.23 5.23 -10.98
CA LEU A 55 -16.22 4.45 -11.70
C LEU A 55 -16.86 3.31 -12.49
N ARG A 56 -18.13 3.01 -12.23
CA ARG A 56 -18.93 2.05 -12.99
C ARG A 56 -19.19 2.61 -14.37
N SER A 57 -18.43 2.09 -15.34
CA SER A 57 -18.70 2.26 -16.76
C SER A 57 -19.11 0.91 -17.35
N CYS A 58 -19.60 0.89 -18.58
CA CYS A 58 -19.83 -0.37 -19.31
C CYS A 58 -18.57 -1.27 -19.37
N VAL A 59 -17.40 -0.71 -19.06
CA VAL A 59 -16.09 -1.35 -19.18
C VAL A 59 -15.56 -1.85 -17.82
N ILE A 60 -15.87 -1.16 -16.71
CA ILE A 60 -15.45 -1.56 -15.35
C ILE A 60 -16.66 -2.08 -14.59
N LEU A 61 -16.96 -3.36 -14.82
CA LEU A 61 -18.04 -4.07 -14.14
C LEU A 61 -17.62 -4.57 -12.75
N PRO A 62 -18.55 -4.59 -11.77
CA PRO A 62 -18.26 -5.11 -10.44
C PRO A 62 -17.85 -6.58 -10.48
N PRO A 63 -17.07 -7.05 -9.48
CA PRO A 63 -16.59 -8.42 -9.46
C PRO A 63 -17.71 -9.41 -9.14
N THR A 64 -17.51 -10.64 -9.57
CA THR A 64 -18.27 -11.79 -9.04
C THR A 64 -17.61 -12.35 -7.78
N GLU A 65 -18.33 -13.10 -6.95
CA GLU A 65 -17.72 -13.77 -5.78
C GLU A 65 -16.64 -14.77 -6.21
N CYS A 66 -16.87 -15.52 -7.29
CA CYS A 66 -15.89 -16.45 -7.86
C CYS A 66 -14.59 -15.76 -8.26
N GLU A 67 -14.70 -14.56 -8.83
CA GLU A 67 -13.55 -13.73 -9.18
C GLU A 67 -12.77 -13.29 -7.93
N ILE A 68 -13.46 -12.82 -6.90
CA ILE A 68 -12.81 -12.46 -5.62
C ILE A 68 -12.10 -13.67 -5.00
N ILE A 69 -12.73 -14.83 -4.98
CA ILE A 69 -12.12 -16.07 -4.47
C ILE A 69 -10.86 -16.40 -5.28
N THR A 70 -10.92 -16.23 -6.60
CA THR A 70 -9.78 -16.48 -7.50
C THR A 70 -8.64 -15.52 -7.20
N ILE A 71 -8.92 -14.23 -7.08
CA ILE A 71 -7.95 -13.20 -6.69
C ILE A 71 -7.29 -13.57 -5.36
N ILE A 72 -8.08 -13.89 -4.32
CA ILE A 72 -7.57 -14.28 -3.01
C ILE A 72 -6.63 -15.48 -3.10
N ARG A 73 -7.00 -16.51 -3.88
CA ARG A 73 -6.18 -17.72 -4.05
C ARG A 73 -4.85 -17.43 -4.76
N GLN A 74 -4.87 -16.53 -5.75
CA GLN A 74 -3.68 -16.13 -6.51
C GLN A 74 -2.73 -15.19 -5.76
N LEU A 75 -3.19 -14.53 -4.68
CA LEU A 75 -2.32 -13.68 -3.88
C LEU A 75 -1.07 -14.42 -3.38
N LYS A 76 0.09 -13.82 -3.61
CA LYS A 76 1.35 -14.31 -3.06
C LYS A 76 1.39 -14.06 -1.55
N ILE A 77 1.94 -15.02 -0.81
CA ILE A 77 2.17 -14.85 0.63
C ILE A 77 3.15 -13.68 0.81
N SER A 78 2.76 -12.71 1.63
CA SER A 78 3.51 -11.48 1.87
C SER A 78 3.29 -11.00 3.30
N SER A 79 4.07 -10.01 3.73
CA SER A 79 3.90 -9.33 5.01
C SER A 79 2.48 -8.76 5.15
N CYS A 80 1.95 -8.81 6.36
CA CYS A 80 0.68 -8.16 6.74
C CYS A 80 0.89 -6.67 6.97
N GLY A 81 -0.19 -5.89 6.83
CA GLY A 81 -0.19 -4.48 7.21
C GLY A 81 -0.32 -4.30 8.73
N LEU A 82 -0.70 -3.09 9.15
CA LEU A 82 -0.89 -2.73 10.56
C LEU A 82 -1.96 -3.59 11.28
N ASP A 83 -2.90 -4.15 10.52
CA ASP A 83 -3.97 -5.02 11.02
C ASP A 83 -3.49 -6.43 11.44
N ASN A 84 -2.23 -6.79 11.13
CA ASN A 84 -1.66 -8.13 11.33
C ASN A 84 -2.43 -9.26 10.63
N ILE A 85 -3.27 -8.94 9.62
CA ILE A 85 -4.02 -9.92 8.86
C ILE A 85 -3.19 -10.40 7.66
N LYS A 86 -2.71 -11.64 7.74
CA LYS A 86 -1.92 -12.27 6.68
C LYS A 86 -2.80 -12.78 5.55
N VAL A 87 -2.21 -12.83 4.35
CA VAL A 87 -2.82 -13.47 3.17
C VAL A 87 -3.28 -14.91 3.47
N SER A 88 -2.51 -15.66 4.27
CA SER A 88 -2.88 -17.02 4.68
C SER A 88 -4.21 -17.09 5.43
N HIS A 89 -4.48 -16.13 6.33
CA HIS A 89 -5.74 -16.08 7.07
C HIS A 89 -6.91 -15.85 6.11
N ILE A 90 -6.75 -14.91 5.17
CA ILE A 90 -7.80 -14.59 4.19
C ILE A 90 -8.05 -15.75 3.23
N LYS A 91 -7.00 -16.49 2.82
CA LYS A 91 -7.15 -17.70 2.01
C LYS A 91 -7.99 -18.77 2.70
N CYS A 92 -7.86 -18.94 4.02
CA CYS A 92 -8.66 -19.91 4.78
C CYS A 92 -10.15 -19.56 4.82
N ILE A 93 -10.49 -18.27 4.80
CA ILE A 93 -11.88 -17.78 4.88
C ILE A 93 -12.40 -17.21 3.55
N ALA A 94 -11.73 -17.52 2.43
CA ALA A 94 -11.96 -16.87 1.14
C ALA A 94 -13.43 -16.93 0.69
N ILE A 95 -14.08 -18.09 0.90
CA ILE A 95 -15.48 -18.31 0.54
C ILE A 95 -16.40 -17.41 1.38
N SER A 96 -16.16 -17.33 2.69
CA SER A 96 -17.00 -16.57 3.61
C SER A 96 -16.87 -15.06 3.43
N ILE A 97 -15.69 -14.57 3.04
CA ILE A 97 -15.42 -13.13 2.92
C ILE A 97 -15.66 -12.57 1.52
N ALA A 98 -15.74 -13.44 0.50
CA ALA A 98 -15.97 -13.02 -0.88
C ALA A 98 -17.25 -12.19 -1.10
N PRO A 99 -18.41 -12.54 -0.53
CA PRO A 99 -19.62 -11.71 -0.67
C PRO A 99 -19.45 -10.30 -0.10
N ILE A 100 -18.75 -10.18 1.03
CA ILE A 100 -18.49 -8.91 1.72
C ILE A 100 -17.57 -8.04 0.86
N LEU A 101 -16.48 -8.62 0.34
CA LEU A 101 -15.53 -7.91 -0.51
C LEU A 101 -16.13 -7.52 -1.86
N LYS A 102 -16.98 -8.39 -2.43
CA LYS A 102 -17.75 -8.07 -3.65
C LYS A 102 -18.62 -6.84 -3.41
N HIS A 103 -19.38 -6.81 -2.31
CA HIS A 103 -20.22 -5.67 -1.96
C HIS A 103 -19.37 -4.41 -1.75
N LEU A 104 -18.25 -4.52 -1.05
CA LEU A 104 -17.34 -3.39 -0.81
C LEU A 104 -16.79 -2.80 -2.12
N ILE A 105 -16.32 -3.65 -3.04
CA ILE A 105 -15.80 -3.19 -4.34
C ILE A 105 -16.91 -2.58 -5.20
N ASP A 106 -18.10 -3.18 -5.22
CA ASP A 106 -19.26 -2.62 -5.94
C ASP A 106 -19.61 -1.21 -5.41
N ARG A 107 -19.56 -1.01 -4.08
CA ARG A 107 -19.75 0.33 -3.47
C ARG A 107 -18.63 1.31 -3.82
N ILE A 108 -17.36 0.86 -3.86
CA ILE A 108 -16.24 1.71 -4.29
C ILE A 108 -16.44 2.14 -5.75
N LEU A 109 -16.86 1.23 -6.62
CA LEU A 109 -17.10 1.53 -8.03
C LEU A 109 -18.28 2.49 -8.21
N ASP A 110 -19.38 2.25 -7.50
CA ASP A 110 -20.60 3.07 -7.56
C ASP A 110 -20.36 4.50 -7.06
N THR A 111 -19.64 4.65 -5.95
CA THR A 111 -19.43 5.96 -5.29
C THR A 111 -18.19 6.70 -5.77
N GLY A 112 -17.20 5.98 -6.31
CA GLY A 112 -15.85 6.52 -6.56
C GLY A 112 -15.03 6.74 -5.30
N ILE A 113 -15.51 6.34 -4.12
CA ILE A 113 -14.88 6.63 -2.84
C ILE A 113 -14.05 5.42 -2.37
N TYR A 114 -12.73 5.61 -2.28
CA TYR A 114 -11.84 4.61 -1.70
C TYR A 114 -11.71 4.78 -0.17
N PRO A 115 -11.90 3.70 0.64
CA PRO A 115 -11.82 3.78 2.10
C PRO A 115 -10.47 4.31 2.58
N ASN A 116 -10.49 5.25 3.53
CA ASN A 116 -9.26 5.83 4.07
C ASN A 116 -8.43 4.81 4.84
N ASP A 117 -9.07 3.89 5.57
CA ASP A 117 -8.37 2.84 6.32
C ASP A 117 -7.51 1.95 5.43
N PHE A 118 -7.91 1.77 4.16
CA PHE A 118 -7.15 0.98 3.19
C PHE A 118 -5.99 1.76 2.58
N LYS A 119 -5.93 3.09 2.75
CA LYS A 119 -4.80 3.93 2.35
C LYS A 119 -3.68 3.95 3.39
N ILE A 120 -3.94 3.43 4.59
CA ILE A 120 -2.95 3.39 5.68
C ILE A 120 -1.99 2.24 5.43
N ALA A 121 -0.69 2.53 5.49
CA ALA A 121 0.38 1.57 5.27
C ALA A 121 1.38 1.57 6.43
N ALA A 122 1.93 0.41 6.76
CA ALA A 122 3.12 0.32 7.61
C ALA A 122 4.36 0.62 6.76
N VAL A 123 5.09 1.67 7.10
CA VAL A 123 6.35 2.02 6.39
C VAL A 123 7.50 1.26 7.03
N THR A 124 8.13 0.38 6.26
CA THR A 124 9.31 -0.37 6.70
C THR A 124 10.55 0.09 5.93
N PRO A 125 11.64 0.51 6.62
CA PRO A 125 12.91 0.75 5.96
C PRO A 125 13.54 -0.58 5.51
N ILE A 126 13.84 -0.71 4.23
CA ILE A 126 14.54 -1.86 3.65
C ILE A 126 15.85 -1.39 3.04
N ASN A 127 16.95 -2.06 3.39
CA ASN A 127 18.25 -1.72 2.82
C ASN A 127 18.24 -1.94 1.30
N LYS A 128 18.69 -0.94 0.55
CA LYS A 128 18.78 -1.01 -0.91
C LYS A 128 20.08 -1.72 -1.33
N SER A 129 21.18 -1.32 -0.72
CA SER A 129 22.57 -1.73 -0.92
C SER A 129 23.46 -0.82 -0.09
N GLY A 130 24.64 -1.24 0.32
CA GLY A 130 25.61 -0.38 1.01
C GLY A 130 25.66 -0.69 2.51
N ASP A 131 25.88 0.34 3.32
CA ASP A 131 26.08 0.15 4.76
C ASP A 131 24.75 0.02 5.50
N LEU A 132 24.58 -1.06 6.25
CA LEU A 132 23.40 -1.30 7.09
C LEU A 132 23.26 -0.25 8.19
N LYS A 133 24.32 0.46 8.55
CA LYS A 133 24.28 1.53 9.55
C LYS A 133 23.99 2.90 8.95
N ASN A 134 24.08 3.05 7.63
CA ASN A 134 23.85 4.31 6.96
C ASN A 134 22.37 4.44 6.55
N ILE A 135 21.69 5.44 7.10
CA ILE A 135 20.27 5.70 6.82
C ILE A 135 19.99 5.96 5.33
N ALA A 136 20.94 6.57 4.62
CA ALA A 136 20.81 6.88 3.21
C ALA A 136 20.74 5.64 2.33
N ASP A 137 21.18 4.49 2.83
CA ASP A 137 21.21 3.21 2.14
C ASP A 137 19.93 2.39 2.31
N TYR A 138 18.87 3.00 2.84
CA TYR A 138 17.55 2.41 2.96
C TYR A 138 16.53 3.11 2.06
N ARG A 139 15.49 2.36 1.69
CA ARG A 139 14.29 2.87 1.03
C ARG A 139 13.04 2.56 1.87
N PRO A 140 12.04 3.46 1.88
CA PRO A 140 10.76 3.17 2.51
C PRO A 140 9.97 2.19 1.65
N ILE A 141 9.46 1.12 2.26
CA ILE A 141 8.49 0.21 1.64
C ILE A 141 7.17 0.31 2.40
N SER A 142 6.11 0.68 1.69
CA SER A 142 4.76 0.76 2.24
C SER A 142 4.06 -0.60 2.17
N VAL A 143 3.74 -1.18 3.32
CA VAL A 143 2.99 -2.43 3.42
C VAL A 143 1.54 -2.12 3.78
N LEU A 144 0.65 -2.23 2.78
CA LEU A 144 -0.79 -2.06 2.94
C LEU A 144 -1.48 -3.33 3.46
N SER A 145 -2.71 -3.17 3.93
CA SER A 145 -3.56 -4.28 4.39
C SER A 145 -3.75 -5.33 3.30
N THR A 146 -4.03 -6.57 3.71
CA THR A 146 -4.34 -7.65 2.76
C THR A 146 -5.60 -7.32 1.93
N PHE A 147 -6.56 -6.62 2.51
CA PHE A 147 -7.77 -6.17 1.82
C PHE A 147 -7.47 -5.19 0.70
N ASN A 148 -6.59 -4.22 0.94
CA ASN A 148 -6.13 -3.28 -0.08
C ASN A 148 -5.55 -4.02 -1.30
N LYS A 149 -4.69 -5.02 -1.06
CA LYS A 149 -4.09 -5.83 -2.13
C LYS A 149 -5.13 -6.56 -2.99
N ILE A 150 -6.24 -7.01 -2.41
CA ILE A 150 -7.33 -7.66 -3.16
C ILE A 150 -8.00 -6.67 -4.11
N ILE A 151 -8.31 -5.47 -3.61
CA ILE A 151 -8.99 -4.43 -4.39
C ILE A 151 -8.08 -3.91 -5.50
N GLU A 152 -6.81 -3.64 -5.19
CA GLU A 152 -5.80 -3.25 -6.19
C GLU A 152 -5.63 -4.32 -7.27
N LYS A 153 -5.58 -5.60 -6.89
CA LYS A 153 -5.46 -6.70 -7.86
C LYS A 153 -6.67 -6.78 -8.78
N PHE A 154 -7.88 -6.62 -8.24
CA PHE A 154 -9.11 -6.51 -9.03
C PHE A 154 -9.06 -5.32 -10.01
N LEU A 155 -8.75 -4.12 -9.52
CA LEU A 155 -8.69 -2.91 -10.35
C LEU A 155 -7.61 -3.03 -11.43
N HIS A 156 -6.46 -3.59 -11.08
CA HIS A 156 -5.38 -3.88 -12.03
C HIS A 156 -5.85 -4.83 -13.13
N GLU A 157 -6.48 -5.96 -12.79
CA GLU A 157 -6.98 -6.91 -13.78
C GLU A 157 -8.04 -6.30 -14.70
N ARG A 158 -8.95 -5.50 -14.14
CA ARG A 158 -9.95 -4.77 -14.93
C ARG A 158 -9.30 -3.77 -15.87
N LEU A 159 -8.41 -2.91 -15.40
CA LEU A 159 -7.75 -1.90 -16.23
C LEU A 159 -6.84 -2.53 -17.29
N SER A 160 -6.08 -3.57 -16.93
CA SER A 160 -5.23 -4.29 -17.87
C SER A 160 -6.01 -5.03 -18.94
N SER A 161 -7.24 -5.47 -18.67
CA SER A 161 -8.11 -6.06 -19.69
C SER A 161 -8.62 -5.04 -20.73
N ILE A 162 -8.51 -3.74 -20.44
CA ILE A 162 -9.03 -2.66 -21.29
C ILE A 162 -7.90 -2.02 -22.10
N LEU A 163 -6.73 -1.90 -21.48
CA LEU A 163 -5.56 -1.24 -22.06
C LEU A 163 -4.75 -2.13 -23.01
N ASN A 164 -5.05 -3.44 -23.06
CA ASN A 164 -4.47 -4.42 -23.97
C ASN A 164 -5.49 -4.81 -25.04
#